data_AF-A0A6I3C737-F1
#
_entry.id   AF-A0A6I3C737-F1
#
_cell.length_a   1.000
_cell.length_b   1.000
_cell.length_c   1.000
_cell.angle_alpha   90.00
_cell.angle_beta   90.00
_cell.angle_gamma   90.00
#
_symmetry.space_group_name_H-M   'P 1'
#
loop_
_entity.id
_entity.type
_entity.pdbx_description
1 polymer ?
#
loop_
_entity_poly.entity_id
_entity_poly.type
_entity_poly.pdbx_seq_one_letter_code
_entity_poly.pdbx_strand_id
1 'polypeptide(L)'
;MTPEEFRQNGYALIDWITDYIEGIEAFPVIDPELQPGDVRAALPAHPPTAIEPFDAVLRDLDAVILPGITHWQHPNFFAYFPANSSYSSILGELASAGLSVQGMSW
;
A
#
# COMPACT_ATOMS: atom_id res chain seq x y z
N MET A 1 -1.55 -13.45 13.87
CA MET A 1 -0.85 -13.90 12.65
C MET A 1 0.20 -14.91 13.02
N THR A 2 0.09 -16.13 12.50
CA THR A 2 1.08 -17.22 12.58
C THR A 2 2.07 -17.13 11.42
N PRO A 3 3.20 -17.89 11.41
CA PRO A 3 4.14 -17.88 10.29
C PRO A 3 3.51 -18.31 8.95
N GLU A 4 2.56 -19.25 8.97
CA GLU A 4 1.86 -19.70 7.77
C GLU A 4 0.90 -18.62 7.26
N GLU A 5 0.14 -17.99 8.15
CA GLU A 5 -0.70 -16.84 7.80
C GLU A 5 0.15 -15.69 7.26
N PHE A 6 1.33 -15.42 7.85
CA PHE A 6 2.25 -14.40 7.34
C PHE A 6 2.73 -14.71 5.93
N ARG A 7 3.08 -15.96 5.63
CA ARG A 7 3.50 -16.38 4.30
C ARG A 7 2.37 -16.17 3.28
N GLN A 8 1.17 -16.64 3.60
CA GLN A 8 -0.02 -16.52 2.74
C GLN A 8 -0.37 -15.05 2.47
N ASN A 9 -0.49 -14.25 3.53
CA ASN A 9 -0.82 -12.83 3.44
C ASN A 9 0.30 -12.02 2.76
N GLY A 10 1.55 -12.37 3.01
CA GLY A 10 2.71 -11.75 2.38
C GLY A 10 2.73 -11.97 0.88
N TYR A 11 2.45 -13.20 0.40
CA TYR A 11 2.31 -13.45 -1.04
C TYR A 11 1.11 -12.72 -1.64
N ALA A 12 -0.04 -12.72 -0.97
CA ALA A 12 -1.21 -11.97 -1.44
C ALA A 12 -0.93 -10.46 -1.58
N LEU A 13 -0.16 -9.87 -0.65
CA LEU A 13 0.25 -8.47 -0.75
C LEU A 13 1.27 -8.24 -1.86
N ILE A 14 2.20 -9.18 -2.09
CA ILE A 14 3.15 -9.11 -3.22
C ILE A 14 2.39 -9.13 -4.54
N ASP A 15 1.43 -10.04 -4.71
CA ASP A 15 0.58 -10.12 -5.89
C ASP A 15 -0.18 -8.81 -6.10
N TRP A 16 -0.81 -8.28 -5.04
CA TRP A 16 -1.50 -6.98 -5.09
C TRP A 16 -0.58 -5.83 -5.52
N ILE A 17 0.65 -5.76 -5.00
CA ILE A 17 1.63 -4.72 -5.37
C ILE A 17 2.01 -4.84 -6.85
N THR A 18 2.23 -6.06 -7.34
CA THR A 18 2.55 -6.30 -8.75
C THR A 18 1.39 -5.89 -9.65
N ASP A 19 0.17 -6.31 -9.33
CA ASP A 19 -1.03 -5.95 -10.08
C ASP A 19 -1.25 -4.43 -10.11
N TYR A 20 -1.04 -3.75 -8.97
CA TYR A 20 -1.11 -2.29 -8.89
C TYR A 20 -0.07 -1.59 -9.78
N ILE A 21 1.20 -2.02 -9.72
CA ILE A 21 2.28 -1.39 -10.50
C ILE A 21 2.07 -1.62 -12.00
N GLU A 22 1.71 -2.83 -12.41
CA GLU A 22 1.46 -3.16 -13.83
C GLU A 22 0.19 -2.50 -14.35
N GLY A 23 -0.84 -2.38 -13.51
CA GLY A 23 -2.12 -1.75 -13.83
C GLY A 23 -2.18 -0.23 -13.63
N ILE A 24 -1.08 0.42 -13.22
CA ILE A 24 -1.12 1.80 -12.73
C ILE A 24 -1.68 2.80 -13.74
N GLU A 25 -1.47 2.57 -15.04
CA GLU A 25 -1.98 3.44 -16.13
C GLU A 25 -3.51 3.42 -16.28
N ALA A 26 -4.19 2.46 -15.66
CA ALA A 26 -5.65 2.42 -15.63
C ALA A 26 -6.26 3.46 -14.67
N PHE A 27 -5.47 4.00 -13.74
CA PHE A 27 -5.90 5.02 -12.79
C PHE A 27 -5.59 6.43 -13.30
N PRO A 28 -6.42 7.44 -13.01
CA PRO A 28 -5.99 8.82 -13.18
C PRO A 28 -4.80 9.10 -12.24
N VAL A 29 -3.87 9.97 -12.64
CA VAL A 29 -2.72 10.35 -11.77
C VAL A 29 -3.18 10.83 -10.38
N ILE A 30 -4.30 11.54 -10.34
CA ILE A 30 -5.03 11.93 -9.14
C ILE A 30 -6.52 11.95 -9.49
N ASP A 31 -7.37 11.51 -8.58
CA ASP A 31 -8.82 11.66 -8.73
C ASP A 31 -9.23 13.15 -8.57
N PRO A 32 -9.80 13.79 -9.61
CA PRO A 32 -10.19 15.20 -9.54
C PRO A 32 -11.43 15.47 -8.68
N GLU A 33 -12.23 14.44 -8.37
CA GLU A 33 -13.45 14.59 -7.56
C GLU A 33 -13.17 14.47 -6.06
N LEU A 34 -12.04 13.85 -5.68
CA LEU A 34 -11.64 13.62 -4.30
C LEU A 34 -11.52 14.93 -3.50
N GLN A 35 -12.19 14.99 -2.34
CA GLN A 35 -12.18 16.12 -1.42
C GLN A 35 -11.44 15.81 -0.12
N PRO A 36 -10.90 16.84 0.58
CA PRO A 36 -10.34 16.68 1.91
C PRO A 36 -11.37 16.07 2.88
N GLY A 37 -11.05 14.89 3.41
CA GLY A 37 -11.88 14.18 4.38
C GLY A 37 -12.58 12.93 3.86
N ASP A 38 -12.63 12.71 2.53
CA ASP A 38 -13.34 11.57 1.94
C ASP A 38 -12.81 10.21 2.44
N VAL A 39 -11.48 10.04 2.46
CA VAL A 39 -10.85 8.83 3.00
C VAL A 39 -11.19 8.64 4.48
N ARG A 40 -11.24 9.71 5.28
CA ARG A 40 -11.62 9.62 6.70
C ARG A 40 -13.07 9.21 6.87
N ALA A 41 -13.96 9.73 6.02
CA ALA A 41 -15.39 9.41 6.04
C ALA A 41 -15.68 7.97 5.61
N ALA A 42 -14.83 7.37 4.76
CA ALA A 42 -14.91 5.97 4.37
C ALA A 42 -14.43 5.00 5.47
N LEU A 43 -13.66 5.47 6.45
CA LEU A 43 -13.14 4.65 7.55
C LEU A 43 -14.05 4.68 8.79
N PRO A 44 -14.09 3.59 9.59
CA PRO A 44 -14.82 3.55 10.85
C PRO A 44 -14.42 4.68 11.82
N ALA A 45 -15.39 5.18 12.59
CA ALA A 45 -15.14 6.25 13.57
C ALA A 45 -14.13 5.84 14.65
N HIS A 46 -14.13 4.55 15.02
CA HIS A 46 -13.25 3.96 16.02
C HIS A 46 -12.57 2.69 15.47
N PRO A 47 -11.38 2.34 15.96
CA PRO A 47 -10.73 1.08 15.59
C PRO A 47 -11.61 -0.13 15.89
N PRO A 48 -11.51 -1.21 15.09
CA PRO A 48 -12.25 -2.43 15.32
C PRO A 48 -11.87 -3.03 16.68
N THR A 49 -12.86 -3.52 17.43
CA THR A 49 -12.64 -4.19 18.72
C THR A 49 -12.40 -5.69 18.58
N ALA A 50 -12.65 -6.23 17.39
CA ALA A 50 -12.42 -7.61 17.04
C ALA A 50 -11.34 -7.70 15.95
N ILE A 51 -10.70 -8.85 15.86
CA ILE A 51 -9.72 -9.13 14.79
C ILE A 51 -10.48 -9.24 13.47
N GLU A 52 -10.00 -8.52 12.47
CA GLU A 52 -10.45 -8.65 11.08
C GLU A 52 -9.47 -9.52 10.28
N PRO A 53 -9.97 -10.27 9.29
CA PRO A 53 -9.10 -11.08 8.44
C PRO A 53 -8.30 -10.18 7.49
N PHE A 54 -7.12 -10.64 7.07
CA PHE A 54 -6.19 -9.82 6.28
C PHE A 54 -6.72 -9.48 4.88
N ASP A 55 -7.59 -10.31 4.31
CA ASP A 55 -8.27 -10.02 3.05
C ASP A 55 -9.19 -8.78 3.15
N ALA A 56 -9.73 -8.48 4.33
CA ALA A 56 -10.45 -7.23 4.55
C ALA A 56 -9.53 -6.01 4.39
N VAL A 57 -8.30 -6.11 4.90
CA VAL A 57 -7.29 -5.05 4.75
C VAL A 57 -6.90 -4.86 3.28
N LEU A 58 -6.69 -5.94 2.53
CA LEU A 58 -6.40 -5.85 1.09
C LEU A 58 -7.57 -5.21 0.32
N ARG A 59 -8.82 -5.58 0.64
CA ARG A 59 -10.00 -4.94 0.04
C ARG A 59 -10.08 -3.46 0.36
N ASP A 60 -9.71 -3.05 1.57
CA ASP A 60 -9.68 -1.63 1.95
C ASP A 60 -8.57 -0.86 1.23
N LEU A 61 -7.46 -1.51 0.87
CA LEU A 61 -6.45 -0.88 0.00
C LEU A 61 -7.10 -0.46 -1.32
N ASP A 62 -7.86 -1.35 -1.98
CA ASP A 62 -8.53 -1.04 -3.24
C ASP A 62 -9.69 -0.05 -3.09
N ALA A 63 -10.53 -0.25 -2.08
CA ALA A 63 -11.80 0.46 -1.97
C ALA A 63 -11.68 1.85 -1.29
N VAL A 64 -10.71 2.01 -0.39
CA VAL A 64 -10.60 3.20 0.47
C VAL A 64 -9.31 3.96 0.21
N ILE A 65 -8.19 3.25 0.07
CA ILE A 65 -6.87 3.90 -0.04
C ILE A 65 -6.57 4.30 -1.47
N LEU A 66 -6.66 3.38 -2.42
CA LEU A 66 -6.23 3.58 -3.81
C LEU A 66 -6.92 4.74 -4.52
N PRO A 67 -8.24 4.98 -4.36
CA PRO A 67 -8.90 6.15 -4.93
C PRO A 67 -8.41 7.47 -4.30
N GLY A 68 -7.86 7.40 -3.08
CA GLY A 68 -7.44 8.54 -2.29
C GLY A 68 -5.99 8.97 -2.46
N ILE A 69 -5.19 8.28 -3.28
CA ILE A 69 -3.77 8.59 -3.47
C ILE A 69 -3.50 9.34 -4.77
N THR A 70 -2.39 10.09 -4.78
CA THR A 70 -1.75 10.48 -6.04
C THR A 70 -0.79 9.38 -6.48
N HIS A 71 -0.92 8.91 -7.72
CA HIS A 71 -0.12 7.82 -8.26
C HIS A 71 1.24 8.31 -8.76
N TRP A 72 2.20 8.45 -7.84
CA TRP A 72 3.55 8.98 -8.13
C TRP A 72 4.34 8.17 -9.16
N GLN A 73 4.07 6.86 -9.27
CA GLN A 73 4.75 5.98 -10.23
C GLN A 73 4.05 5.96 -11.61
N HIS A 74 2.93 6.67 -11.77
CA HIS A 74 2.21 6.74 -13.02
C HIS A 74 3.09 7.44 -14.08
N PRO A 75 3.20 6.93 -15.33
CA PRO A 75 4.10 7.50 -16.35
C PRO A 75 3.76 8.95 -16.74
N ASN A 76 2.51 9.35 -16.55
CA ASN A 76 2.04 10.74 -16.72
C ASN A 76 2.17 11.64 -15.47
N PHE A 77 2.84 11.20 -14.39
CA PHE A 77 3.12 12.07 -13.23
C PHE A 77 4.38 12.92 -13.50
N PHE A 78 4.18 14.23 -13.68
CA PHE A 78 5.27 15.18 -13.97
C PHE A 78 5.38 16.33 -12.94
N ALA A 79 4.75 16.18 -11.78
CA ALA A 79 4.85 17.15 -10.71
C ALA A 79 6.11 16.91 -9.85
N TYR A 80 6.62 17.97 -9.22
CA TYR A 80 7.73 17.90 -8.25
C TYR A 80 9.00 17.20 -8.77
N PHE A 81 9.54 16.24 -8.00
CA PHE A 81 10.67 15.39 -8.35
C PHE A 81 10.25 13.92 -8.28
N PRO A 82 10.83 13.03 -9.11
CA PRO A 82 10.49 11.61 -9.09
C PRO A 82 10.74 10.96 -7.72
N ALA A 83 9.74 10.23 -7.23
CA ALA A 83 9.87 9.35 -6.07
C ALA A 83 10.20 7.93 -6.53
N ASN A 84 11.41 7.71 -7.04
CA ASN A 84 11.77 6.46 -7.73
C ASN A 84 11.54 5.22 -6.85
N SER A 85 10.85 4.22 -7.40
CA SER A 85 10.68 2.91 -6.79
C SER A 85 11.03 1.79 -7.78
N SER A 86 11.38 0.62 -7.27
CA SER A 86 11.66 -0.60 -8.05
C SER A 86 11.26 -1.83 -7.25
N TYR A 87 11.03 -2.95 -7.93
CA TYR A 87 10.77 -4.23 -7.24
C TYR A 87 11.92 -4.61 -6.28
N SER A 88 13.17 -4.37 -6.67
CA SER A 88 14.34 -4.63 -5.83
C SER A 88 14.35 -3.77 -4.55
N SER A 89 13.96 -2.50 -4.63
CA SER A 89 13.89 -1.64 -3.43
C SER A 89 12.77 -2.07 -2.49
N ILE A 90 11.61 -2.48 -3.03
CA ILE A 90 10.48 -2.99 -2.22
C ILE A 90 10.90 -4.27 -1.47
N LEU A 91 11.56 -5.21 -2.14
CA LEU A 91 12.06 -6.43 -1.50
C LEU A 91 13.16 -6.12 -0.46
N GLY A 92 14.00 -5.12 -0.72
CA GLY A 92 14.99 -4.63 0.25
C GLY A 92 14.34 -4.11 1.53
N GLU A 93 13.27 -3.31 1.41
CA GLU A 93 12.49 -2.83 2.55
C GLU A 93 11.80 -3.96 3.31
N LEU A 94 11.22 -4.93 2.61
CA LEU A 94 10.63 -6.11 3.24
C LEU A 94 11.66 -6.93 4.04
N ALA A 95 12.86 -7.13 3.48
CA ALA A 95 13.95 -7.80 4.18
C ALA A 95 14.43 -6.99 5.40
N SER A 96 14.56 -5.67 5.28
CA SER A 96 14.89 -4.77 6.37
C SER A 96 13.88 -4.87 7.53
N ALA A 97 12.59 -4.81 7.21
CA ALA A 97 11.50 -4.96 8.17
C ALA A 97 11.51 -6.34 8.86
N GLY A 98 11.80 -7.42 8.13
CA GLY A 98 11.90 -8.76 8.68
C GLY A 98 13.08 -8.96 9.64
N LEU A 99 14.23 -8.32 9.36
CA LEU A 99 15.38 -8.33 10.25
C LEU A 99 15.10 -7.55 11.54
N SER A 100 14.32 -6.47 11.46
CA SER A 100 13.91 -5.63 12.59
C SER A 100 15.08 -5.23 13.50
N VAL A 101 16.26 -5.01 12.92
CA VAL A 101 17.48 -4.70 13.67
C VAL A 101 17.47 -3.25 14.11
N GLN A 102 17.71 -3.04 15.40
CA GLN A 102 17.99 -1.73 15.94
C GLN A 102 19.51 -1.50 15.90
N GLY A 103 19.95 -0.51 15.13
CA GLY A 103 21.36 -0.22 14.84
C GLY A 103 21.94 0.97 15.60
N MET A 104 21.69 1.10 16.91
CA MET A 104 22.21 2.23 17.73
C MET A 104 23.73 2.22 17.89
N SER A 105 24.37 1.07 17.73
CA SER A 105 25.82 0.92 17.77
C SER A 105 26.28 -0.14 16.78
N TRP A 106 27.54 0.00 16.33
CA TRP A 106 28.22 -0.99 15.49
C TRP A 106 28.62 -2.22 16.30
#